data_AF-Q4R3J8-F1
#
_entry.id   AF-Q4R3J8-F1
#
_cell.length_a   1.000
_cell.length_b   1.000
_cell.length_c   1.000
_cell.angle_alpha   90.00
_cell.angle_beta   90.00
_cell.angle_gamma   90.00
#
_symmetry.space_group_name_H-M   'P 1'
#
loop_
_entity.id
_entity.type
_entity.pdbx_description
1 polymer ?
#
loop_
_entity_poly.entity_id
_entity_poly.type
_entity_poly.pdbx_seq_one_letter_code
_entity_poly.pdbx_strand_id
1 'polypeptide(L)'
;MMLLLYEEGLRVVIHTSNLIHADWHQKTQGIWLSPLYPRIVDGTHKSGESTTHFKADLISYLMAYNAPSLKEWIDTIHEHDLSETNVYLIGSTPGRFQGSQKDNWGHFRLRKLLKDHASSIPNAESWPVVGQFSSIGSLGADESKWLCSEFKESMLTLGKESKTPGKSSVPLYLIYPSVENVRTSLEGYPAGGSLPYSIQTAEKQNWLHSYFHKWSAETSGRSNAMPHIKTYMRPSPDFSKIAWFLVTSANLSKAAWGALEKNGTQLMIRSYELGVLFLPSAFGLDNFKVKQKFFAGSQEPMATFPVPYDLPPELYGSKDRPWIWNIPYVKAPDTHGNMWVPS
;
A
#
# COMPACT_ATOMS: atom_id res chain seq x y z
N MET A 1 11.53 0.92 6.92
CA MET A 1 12.45 1.58 5.97
C MET A 1 13.87 1.42 6.51
N MET A 2 14.83 1.13 5.65
CA MET A 2 16.25 1.10 5.99
C MET A 2 16.97 2.15 5.15
N LEU A 3 17.85 2.92 5.79
CA LEU A 3 18.83 3.78 5.13
C LEU A 3 20.18 3.12 5.35
N LEU A 4 20.86 2.75 4.26
CA LEU A 4 22.05 1.91 4.29
C LEU A 4 23.17 2.66 3.59
N LEU A 5 24.08 3.23 4.38
CA LEU A 5 25.27 3.93 3.89
C LEU A 5 26.42 2.94 3.76
N TYR A 6 27.10 2.97 2.62
CA TYR A 6 28.24 2.14 2.27
C TYR A 6 29.41 3.02 1.81
N GLU A 7 30.59 2.42 1.63
CA GLU A 7 31.71 3.10 0.99
C GLU A 7 31.40 3.42 -0.48
N GLU A 8 30.65 2.56 -1.15
CA GLU A 8 30.30 2.70 -2.57
C GLU A 8 29.09 3.62 -2.82
N GLY A 9 28.35 4.00 -1.78
CA GLY A 9 27.19 4.89 -1.90
C GLY A 9 26.09 4.64 -0.88
N LEU A 10 24.86 5.02 -1.22
CA LEU A 10 23.68 4.96 -0.36
C LEU A 10 22.61 4.04 -0.98
N ARG A 11 21.91 3.27 -0.15
CA ARG A 11 20.68 2.56 -0.54
C ARG A 11 19.55 2.83 0.43
N VAL A 12 18.37 3.02 -0.13
CA VAL A 12 17.08 3.09 0.57
C VAL A 12 16.30 1.80 0.34
N VAL A 13 15.78 1.20 1.40
CA VAL A 13 14.88 0.04 1.35
C VAL A 13 13.55 0.39 2.00
N ILE A 14 12.46 0.32 1.25
CA ILE A 14 11.09 0.51 1.77
C ILE A 14 10.41 -0.86 1.72
N HIS A 15 9.99 -1.36 2.88
CA HIS A 15 9.48 -2.73 3.04
C HIS A 15 8.36 -2.78 4.09
N THR A 16 7.66 -3.91 4.16
CA THR A 16 6.47 -4.08 5.02
C THR A 16 6.70 -4.91 6.29
N SER A 17 7.86 -5.57 6.41
CA SER A 17 8.18 -6.43 7.56
C SER A 17 8.64 -5.63 8.78
N ASN A 18 8.16 -6.00 9.96
CA ASN A 18 8.81 -5.66 11.23
C ASN A 18 10.18 -6.35 11.34
N LEU A 19 11.06 -5.86 12.22
CA LEU A 19 12.39 -6.45 12.45
C LEU A 19 12.35 -7.55 13.52
N ILE A 20 11.48 -8.54 13.32
CA ILE A 20 11.35 -9.74 14.17
C ILE A 20 11.32 -10.99 13.30
N HIS A 21 11.82 -12.11 13.82
CA HIS A 21 11.93 -13.37 13.06
C HIS A 21 10.63 -13.77 12.34
N ALA A 22 9.49 -13.73 13.05
CA ALA A 22 8.19 -14.16 12.52
C ALA A 22 7.77 -13.41 11.24
N ASP A 23 8.13 -12.13 11.12
CA ASP A 23 7.76 -11.30 9.98
C ASP A 23 8.56 -11.63 8.70
N TRP A 24 9.65 -12.38 8.81
CA TRP A 24 10.49 -12.84 7.69
C TRP A 24 10.43 -14.34 7.46
N HIS A 25 9.66 -15.07 8.26
CA HIS A 25 9.63 -16.53 8.22
C HIS A 25 8.62 -17.07 7.21
N GLN A 26 7.32 -16.92 7.48
CA GLN A 26 6.24 -17.59 6.72
C GLN A 26 5.14 -16.62 6.24
N LYS A 27 5.45 -15.32 6.19
CA LYS A 27 4.51 -14.27 5.74
C LYS A 27 4.78 -13.82 4.32
N THR A 28 3.75 -13.30 3.66
CA THR A 28 3.91 -12.53 2.42
C THR A 28 4.22 -11.09 2.77
N GLN A 29 5.43 -10.64 2.39
CA GLN A 29 5.94 -9.28 2.60
C GLN A 29 6.37 -8.66 1.27
N GLY A 30 6.41 -7.33 1.22
CA GLY A 30 6.89 -6.56 0.06
C GLY A 30 8.17 -5.81 0.38
N ILE A 31 9.06 -5.72 -0.62
CA ILE A 31 10.30 -4.94 -0.55
C ILE A 31 10.46 -4.19 -1.86
N TRP A 32 10.67 -2.89 -1.76
CA TRP A 32 11.27 -2.09 -2.82
C TRP A 32 12.73 -1.81 -2.45
N LEU A 33 13.62 -2.12 -3.39
CA LEU A 33 15.04 -1.82 -3.31
C LEU A 33 15.34 -0.68 -4.28
N SER A 34 15.86 0.42 -3.76
CA SER A 34 16.46 1.45 -4.62
C SER A 34 17.71 0.92 -5.34
N PRO A 35 18.14 1.60 -6.42
CA PRO A 35 19.51 1.51 -6.94
C PRO A 35 20.57 1.79 -5.86
N LEU A 36 21.83 1.54 -6.19
CA LEU A 36 22.93 2.09 -5.40
C LEU A 36 23.11 3.55 -5.83
N TYR A 37 22.90 4.49 -4.91
CA TYR A 37 23.05 5.92 -5.17
C TYR A 37 24.51 6.31 -4.95
N PRO A 38 25.25 6.77 -5.97
CA PRO A 38 26.63 7.19 -5.79
C PRO A 38 26.68 8.52 -5.04
N ARG A 39 27.81 8.79 -4.37
CA ARG A 39 28.08 10.10 -3.79
C ARG A 39 28.32 11.12 -4.91
N ILE A 40 27.81 12.33 -4.73
CA ILE A 40 28.05 13.46 -5.62
C ILE A 40 29.50 13.92 -5.40
N VAL A 41 30.25 14.12 -6.48
CA VAL A 41 31.66 14.55 -6.40
C VAL A 41 31.74 15.97 -5.84
N ASP A 42 32.62 16.17 -4.86
CA ASP A 42 32.85 17.49 -4.24
C ASP A 42 33.15 18.56 -5.29
N GLY A 43 32.42 19.68 -5.23
CA GLY A 43 32.53 20.78 -6.18
C GLY A 43 31.61 20.69 -7.41
N THR A 44 30.87 19.59 -7.61
CA THR A 44 29.82 19.53 -8.63
C THR A 44 28.46 20.00 -8.09
N HIS A 45 27.92 21.08 -8.67
CA HIS A 45 26.57 21.56 -8.34
C HIS A 45 25.50 20.79 -9.14
N LYS A 46 25.19 19.56 -8.71
CA LYS A 46 24.05 18.79 -9.21
C LYS A 46 23.01 18.63 -8.10
N SER A 47 21.72 18.64 -8.46
CA SER A 47 20.66 18.38 -7.48
C SER A 47 20.69 16.94 -6.96
N GLY A 48 21.10 16.00 -7.82
CA GLY A 48 20.95 14.56 -7.58
C GLY A 48 19.47 14.14 -7.48
N GLU A 49 18.58 14.90 -8.11
CA GLU A 49 17.13 14.69 -8.05
C GLU A 49 16.64 13.85 -9.24
N SER A 50 15.64 13.01 -8.97
CA SER A 50 14.95 12.18 -9.94
C SER A 50 13.77 12.90 -10.60
N THR A 51 13.32 12.37 -11.74
CA THR A 51 12.08 12.86 -12.40
C THR A 51 10.83 12.66 -11.55
N THR A 52 10.90 11.82 -10.52
CA THR A 52 9.81 11.52 -9.58
C THR A 52 9.85 12.37 -8.31
N HIS A 53 10.81 13.29 -8.19
CA HIS A 53 11.03 14.15 -7.01
C HIS A 53 11.32 13.38 -5.71
N PHE A 54 11.78 12.13 -5.84
CA PHE A 54 11.97 11.22 -4.72
C PHE A 54 12.96 11.73 -3.68
N LYS A 55 14.05 12.41 -4.07
CA LYS A 55 15.06 12.90 -3.12
C LYS A 55 14.46 13.97 -2.20
N ALA A 56 13.84 14.99 -2.78
CA ALA A 56 13.17 16.05 -2.03
C ALA A 56 11.98 15.53 -1.20
N ASP A 57 11.21 14.58 -1.72
CA ASP A 57 10.11 13.96 -0.99
C ASP A 57 10.60 13.14 0.22
N LEU A 58 11.68 12.37 0.06
CA LEU A 58 12.28 11.60 1.16
C LEU A 58 12.84 12.51 2.24
N ILE A 59 13.55 13.57 1.86
CA ILE A 59 14.04 14.59 2.79
C ILE A 59 12.84 15.23 3.52
N SER A 60 11.77 15.59 2.80
CA SER A 60 10.54 16.15 3.40
C SER A 60 9.89 15.19 4.41
N TYR A 61 9.86 13.90 4.11
CA TYR A 61 9.37 12.87 5.04
C TYR A 61 10.20 12.80 6.31
N LEU A 62 11.54 12.80 6.20
CA LEU A 62 12.44 12.75 7.35
C LEU A 62 12.39 14.04 8.18
N MET A 63 12.30 15.21 7.53
CA MET A 63 12.18 16.51 8.21
C MET A 63 10.95 16.59 9.11
N ALA A 64 9.85 15.92 8.75
CA ALA A 64 8.61 15.93 9.52
C ALA A 64 8.72 15.26 10.91
N TYR A 65 9.78 14.50 11.17
CA TYR A 65 10.05 13.95 12.50
C TYR A 65 10.65 14.99 13.46
N ASN A 66 11.23 16.08 12.93
CA ASN A 66 11.94 17.10 13.72
C ASN A 66 12.97 16.50 14.70
N ALA A 67 13.73 15.50 14.23
CA ALA A 67 14.67 14.74 15.04
C ALA A 67 16.13 15.01 14.62
N PRO A 68 17.04 15.41 15.54
CA PRO A 68 18.43 15.70 15.22
C PRO A 68 19.18 14.54 14.55
N SER A 69 18.94 13.29 14.99
CA SER A 69 19.56 12.10 14.40
C SER A 69 19.11 11.86 12.95
N LEU A 70 17.91 12.31 12.55
CA LEU A 70 17.46 12.23 11.17
C LEU A 70 18.00 13.37 10.31
N LYS A 71 18.46 14.47 10.92
CA LYS A 71 19.15 15.53 10.19
C LYS A 71 20.48 15.04 9.62
N GLU A 72 21.22 14.21 10.34
CA GLU A 72 22.45 13.58 9.84
C GLU A 72 22.17 12.69 8.61
N TRP A 73 21.07 11.95 8.62
CA TRP A 73 20.63 11.18 7.46
C TRP A 73 20.16 12.05 6.29
N ILE A 74 19.50 13.18 6.56
CA ILE A 74 19.14 14.17 5.54
C ILE A 74 20.41 14.72 4.88
N ASP A 75 21.43 15.06 5.65
CA ASP A 75 22.71 15.54 5.14
C ASP A 75 23.41 14.48 4.29
N THR A 76 23.40 13.22 4.77
CA THR A 76 23.88 12.09 3.98
C THR A 76 23.12 11.97 2.65
N ILE A 77 21.78 12.08 2.64
CA ILE A 77 20.99 12.03 1.40
C ILE A 77 21.31 13.21 0.47
N HIS A 78 21.56 14.40 1.01
CA HIS A 78 21.96 15.56 0.22
C HIS A 78 23.23 15.29 -0.60
N GLU A 79 24.20 14.58 -0.02
CA GLU A 79 25.47 14.23 -0.66
C GLU A 79 25.38 13.13 -1.73
N HIS A 80 24.23 12.49 -1.93
CA HIS A 80 24.09 11.37 -2.87
C HIS A 80 23.19 11.71 -4.08
N ASP A 81 23.49 11.09 -5.23
CA ASP A 81 22.71 11.23 -6.45
C ASP A 81 21.60 10.17 -6.51
N LEU A 82 20.36 10.61 -6.35
CA LEU A 82 19.15 9.77 -6.36
C LEU A 82 18.40 9.84 -7.69
N SER A 83 19.01 10.39 -8.75
CA SER A 83 18.35 10.70 -10.03
C SER A 83 17.75 9.49 -10.75
N GLU A 84 18.34 8.30 -10.58
CA GLU A 84 17.86 7.04 -11.17
C GLU A 84 16.56 6.50 -10.53
N THR A 85 15.99 7.19 -9.55
CA THR A 85 14.75 6.74 -8.90
C THR A 85 13.53 6.89 -9.80
N ASN A 86 12.86 5.77 -10.10
CA ASN A 86 11.70 5.68 -10.98
C ASN A 86 10.36 5.42 -10.25
N VAL A 87 10.33 5.63 -8.94
CA VAL A 87 9.11 5.49 -8.12
C VAL A 87 8.82 6.78 -7.37
N TYR A 88 7.54 7.08 -7.15
CA TYR A 88 7.14 8.22 -6.35
C TYR A 88 6.99 7.83 -4.89
N LEU A 89 7.43 8.69 -3.98
CA LEU A 89 7.23 8.48 -2.55
C LEU A 89 5.81 8.91 -2.13
N ILE A 90 5.15 8.05 -1.36
CA ILE A 90 3.89 8.36 -0.68
C ILE A 90 4.08 8.12 0.81
N GLY A 91 4.20 9.22 1.55
CA GLY A 91 4.31 9.20 3.00
C GLY A 91 3.02 9.62 3.69
N SER A 92 2.91 9.25 4.96
CA SER A 92 2.02 9.89 5.93
C SER A 92 2.84 10.30 7.14
N THR A 93 2.55 11.48 7.67
CA THR A 93 3.14 11.99 8.92
C THR A 93 2.03 12.55 9.80
N PRO A 94 2.05 12.35 11.13
CA PRO A 94 1.01 12.87 12.01
C PRO A 94 0.87 14.39 11.91
N GLY A 95 -0.36 14.88 11.80
CA GLY A 95 -0.60 16.30 11.68
C GLY A 95 -1.98 16.66 11.15
N ARG A 96 -2.21 17.97 11.03
CA ARG A 96 -3.41 18.58 10.45
C ARG A 96 -2.98 19.53 9.36
N PHE A 97 -3.17 19.12 8.11
CA PHE A 97 -2.67 19.81 6.94
C PHE A 97 -3.79 20.61 6.27
N GLN A 98 -3.49 21.83 5.85
CA GLN A 98 -4.45 22.74 5.21
C GLN A 98 -3.85 23.31 3.91
N GLY A 99 -4.71 23.87 3.04
CA GLY A 99 -4.26 24.45 1.78
C GLY A 99 -3.49 23.44 0.92
N SER A 100 -2.37 23.86 0.35
CA SER A 100 -1.50 23.01 -0.48
C SER A 100 -0.83 21.87 0.30
N GLN A 101 -0.65 22.01 1.62
CA GLN A 101 0.00 20.96 2.43
C GLN A 101 -0.82 19.67 2.51
N LYS A 102 -2.13 19.71 2.19
CA LYS A 102 -2.95 18.50 2.09
C LYS A 102 -2.38 17.51 1.07
N ASP A 103 -1.79 18.02 -0.01
CA ASP A 103 -1.27 17.21 -1.12
C ASP A 103 0.09 16.57 -0.81
N ASN A 104 0.67 16.84 0.37
CA ASN A 104 1.98 16.30 0.76
C ASN A 104 1.87 14.87 1.31
N TRP A 105 0.71 14.48 1.88
CA TRP A 105 0.61 13.26 2.68
C TRP A 105 -0.64 12.44 2.38
N GLY A 106 -0.58 11.15 2.75
CA GLY A 106 -1.72 10.25 2.78
C GLY A 106 -2.45 10.12 1.45
N HIS A 107 -3.77 10.02 1.49
CA HIS A 107 -4.57 9.74 0.29
C HIS A 107 -4.62 10.94 -0.66
N PHE A 108 -4.42 12.18 -0.17
CA PHE A 108 -4.30 13.37 -1.01
C PHE A 108 -2.98 13.40 -1.78
N ARG A 109 -1.87 12.93 -1.18
CA ARG A 109 -0.61 12.74 -1.93
C ARG A 109 -0.79 11.80 -3.11
N LEU A 110 -1.42 10.63 -2.88
CA LEU A 110 -1.75 9.71 -3.96
C LEU A 110 -2.61 10.41 -5.03
N ARG A 111 -3.68 11.09 -4.61
CA ARG A 111 -4.58 11.81 -5.52
C ARG A 111 -3.84 12.81 -6.41
N LYS A 112 -2.94 13.60 -5.83
CA LYS A 112 -2.13 14.60 -6.55
C LYS A 112 -1.21 13.93 -7.58
N LEU A 113 -0.52 12.85 -7.19
CA LEU A 113 0.35 12.10 -8.11
C LEU A 113 -0.43 11.49 -9.27
N LEU A 114 -1.59 10.86 -8.99
CA LEU A 114 -2.43 10.28 -10.03
C LEU A 114 -3.02 11.34 -10.97
N LYS A 115 -3.37 12.52 -10.44
CA LYS A 115 -3.86 13.64 -11.24
C LYS A 115 -2.80 14.16 -12.22
N ASP A 116 -1.55 14.26 -11.75
CA ASP A 116 -0.50 14.94 -12.51
C ASP A 116 0.30 14.01 -13.43
N HIS A 117 0.42 12.74 -13.06
CA HIS A 117 1.35 11.81 -13.70
C HIS A 117 0.69 10.53 -14.25
N ALA A 118 -0.57 10.23 -13.91
CA ALA A 118 -1.29 9.12 -14.54
C ALA A 118 -2.03 9.58 -15.79
N SER A 119 -1.99 8.76 -16.84
CA SER A 119 -2.76 8.99 -18.06
C SER A 119 -4.25 8.79 -17.82
N SER A 120 -5.09 9.57 -18.52
CA SER A 120 -6.53 9.27 -18.60
C SER A 120 -6.74 8.00 -19.40
N ILE A 121 -7.66 7.15 -18.95
CA ILE A 121 -7.95 5.86 -19.58
C ILE A 121 -9.41 5.86 -20.07
N PRO A 122 -9.68 5.45 -21.32
CA PRO A 122 -11.05 5.26 -21.79
C PRO A 122 -11.82 4.28 -20.91
N ASN A 123 -13.08 4.58 -20.61
CA ASN A 123 -13.93 3.79 -19.72
C ASN A 123 -13.30 3.53 -18.34
N ALA A 124 -12.57 4.51 -17.77
CA ALA A 124 -11.96 4.41 -16.45
C ALA A 124 -12.94 4.03 -15.32
N GLU A 125 -14.24 4.24 -15.49
CA GLU A 125 -15.29 3.80 -14.57
C GLU A 125 -15.35 2.27 -14.44
N SER A 126 -14.96 1.54 -15.48
CA SER A 126 -14.90 0.07 -15.49
C SER A 126 -13.64 -0.50 -14.86
N TRP A 127 -12.60 0.33 -14.67
CA TRP A 127 -11.32 -0.08 -14.07
C TRP A 127 -11.47 -0.11 -12.56
N PRO A 128 -11.46 -1.29 -11.92
CA PRO A 128 -11.64 -1.38 -10.48
C PRO A 128 -10.48 -0.78 -9.68
N VAL A 129 -10.70 -0.57 -8.39
CA VAL A 129 -9.64 -0.36 -7.40
C VAL A 129 -9.51 -1.64 -6.59
N VAL A 130 -8.28 -2.11 -6.38
CA VAL A 130 -7.98 -3.21 -5.46
C VAL A 130 -7.16 -2.66 -4.31
N GLY A 131 -7.61 -2.88 -3.08
CA GLY A 131 -6.85 -2.61 -1.86
C GLY A 131 -6.62 -3.90 -1.09
N GLN A 132 -5.40 -4.18 -0.69
CA GLN A 132 -5.01 -5.36 0.07
C GLN A 132 -4.22 -4.91 1.30
N PHE A 133 -4.57 -5.42 2.48
CA PHE A 133 -4.02 -4.95 3.75
C PHE A 133 -4.06 -6.05 4.82
N SER A 134 -3.40 -5.80 5.95
CA SER A 134 -3.29 -6.73 7.08
C SER A 134 -4.04 -6.26 8.33
N SER A 135 -4.60 -5.05 8.33
CA SER A 135 -5.36 -4.48 9.45
C SER A 135 -6.41 -3.48 8.95
N ILE A 136 -7.42 -3.23 9.79
CA ILE A 136 -8.58 -2.42 9.45
C ILE A 136 -8.92 -1.50 10.63
N GLY A 137 -9.04 -0.20 10.35
CA GLY A 137 -9.48 0.79 11.33
C GLY A 137 -11.01 0.98 11.35
N SER A 138 -11.48 1.87 12.23
CA SER A 138 -12.88 2.33 12.23
C SER A 138 -13.15 3.26 11.06
N LEU A 139 -13.98 2.84 10.11
CA LEU A 139 -14.23 3.57 8.85
C LEU A 139 -15.51 4.41 8.88
N GLY A 140 -16.42 4.11 9.81
CA GLY A 140 -17.69 4.81 9.98
C GLY A 140 -18.90 3.87 9.91
N ALA A 141 -20.08 4.44 10.14
CA ALA A 141 -21.33 3.68 10.20
C ALA A 141 -21.78 3.12 8.84
N ASP A 142 -21.30 3.70 7.74
CA ASP A 142 -21.59 3.28 6.37
C ASP A 142 -20.44 3.70 5.42
N GLU A 143 -20.48 3.21 4.19
CA GLU A 143 -19.45 3.44 3.17
C GLU A 143 -19.26 4.92 2.78
N SER A 144 -20.29 5.74 2.95
CA SER A 144 -20.27 7.16 2.57
C SER A 144 -19.47 8.02 3.55
N LYS A 145 -19.17 7.52 4.75
CA LYS A 145 -18.47 8.31 5.79
C LYS A 145 -17.00 8.57 5.51
N TRP A 146 -16.35 7.67 4.77
CA TRP A 146 -14.92 7.80 4.48
C TRP A 146 -14.48 6.95 3.29
N LEU A 147 -14.85 5.66 3.30
CA LEU A 147 -14.34 4.68 2.34
C LEU A 147 -14.66 5.07 0.90
N CYS A 148 -15.94 5.31 0.59
CA CYS A 148 -16.38 5.62 -0.76
C CYS A 148 -16.37 7.13 -1.08
N SER A 149 -16.31 8.01 -0.07
CA SER A 149 -16.43 9.46 -0.27
C SER A 149 -15.11 10.21 -0.39
N GLU A 150 -14.03 9.75 0.23
CA GLU A 150 -12.72 10.42 0.16
C GLU A 150 -11.58 9.46 -0.20
N PHE A 151 -11.55 8.27 0.40
CA PHE A 151 -10.51 7.28 0.14
C PHE A 151 -10.61 6.74 -1.29
N LYS A 152 -11.76 6.16 -1.66
CA LYS A 152 -12.02 5.65 -3.03
C LYS A 152 -11.93 6.76 -4.07
N GLU A 153 -12.43 7.95 -3.77
CA GLU A 153 -12.37 9.12 -4.67
C GLU A 153 -10.92 9.55 -4.98
N SER A 154 -10.00 9.36 -4.03
CA SER A 154 -8.57 9.61 -4.27
C SER A 154 -7.94 8.49 -5.10
N MET A 155 -8.25 7.23 -4.77
CA MET A 155 -7.76 6.03 -5.47
C MET A 155 -8.24 5.97 -6.93
N LEU A 156 -9.42 6.52 -7.25
CA LEU A 156 -9.99 6.45 -8.60
C LEU A 156 -9.48 7.55 -9.55
N THR A 157 -8.74 8.54 -9.03
CA THR A 157 -8.26 9.69 -9.81
C THR A 157 -7.29 9.21 -10.90
N LEU A 158 -7.45 9.71 -12.13
CA LEU A 158 -6.57 9.47 -13.28
C LEU A 158 -6.56 10.72 -14.16
N GLY A 159 -5.44 11.43 -14.22
CA GLY A 159 -5.30 12.65 -15.01
C GLY A 159 -6.04 13.87 -14.43
N LYS A 160 -6.08 14.95 -15.21
CA LYS A 160 -6.55 16.28 -14.77
C LYS A 160 -8.03 16.56 -14.98
N GLU A 161 -8.76 15.67 -15.65
CA GLU A 161 -10.17 15.90 -15.95
C GLU A 161 -11.05 15.82 -14.70
N SER A 162 -11.95 16.79 -14.57
CA SER A 162 -12.88 16.89 -13.45
C SER A 162 -14.05 15.93 -13.65
N LYS A 163 -14.12 14.86 -12.86
CA LYS A 163 -15.34 14.04 -12.72
C LYS A 163 -16.20 14.54 -11.57
N THR A 164 -17.52 14.44 -11.72
CA THR A 164 -18.47 14.85 -10.67
C THR A 164 -18.33 13.95 -9.45
N PRO A 165 -18.01 14.49 -8.25
CA PRO A 165 -17.85 13.68 -7.04
C PRO A 165 -19.14 12.97 -6.62
N GLY A 166 -19.03 11.76 -6.06
CA GLY A 166 -20.12 11.12 -5.28
C GLY A 166 -21.08 10.20 -6.04
N LYS A 167 -20.83 9.89 -7.32
CA LYS A 167 -21.59 8.87 -8.09
C LYS A 167 -20.66 7.95 -8.89
N SER A 168 -19.63 7.41 -8.24
CA SER A 168 -18.69 6.50 -8.89
C SER A 168 -19.17 5.05 -8.86
N SER A 169 -19.46 4.49 -10.03
CA SER A 169 -19.75 3.06 -10.24
C SER A 169 -18.50 2.17 -10.25
N VAL A 170 -17.30 2.76 -10.04
CA VAL A 170 -16.03 2.01 -10.03
C VAL A 170 -16.08 0.89 -8.99
N PRO A 171 -15.85 -0.38 -9.36
CA PRO A 171 -15.82 -1.46 -8.38
C PRO A 171 -14.64 -1.32 -7.41
N LEU A 172 -14.86 -1.66 -6.15
CA LEU A 172 -13.84 -1.66 -5.10
C LEU A 172 -13.70 -3.09 -4.56
N TYR A 173 -12.52 -3.66 -4.70
CA TYR A 173 -12.17 -4.99 -4.18
C TYR A 173 -11.22 -4.83 -2.99
N LEU A 174 -11.62 -5.35 -1.83
CA LEU A 174 -10.78 -5.31 -0.64
C LEU A 174 -10.32 -6.72 -0.28
N ILE A 175 -9.02 -6.99 -0.36
CA ILE A 175 -8.44 -8.30 -0.05
C ILE A 175 -7.97 -8.30 1.41
N TYR A 176 -8.56 -9.18 2.21
CA TYR A 176 -8.21 -9.39 3.62
C TYR A 176 -8.39 -10.88 3.96
N PRO A 177 -7.49 -11.51 4.74
CA PRO A 177 -7.61 -12.94 5.05
C PRO A 177 -8.91 -13.30 5.77
N SER A 178 -9.60 -14.34 5.28
CA SER A 178 -10.71 -14.94 6.00
C SER A 178 -10.20 -15.76 7.20
N VAL A 179 -11.10 -16.13 8.11
CA VAL A 179 -10.80 -17.10 9.18
C VAL A 179 -10.21 -18.39 8.62
N GLU A 180 -10.73 -18.86 7.48
CA GLU A 180 -10.28 -20.10 6.85
C GLU A 180 -8.89 -19.95 6.22
N ASN A 181 -8.60 -18.80 5.61
CA ASN A 181 -7.25 -18.50 5.13
C ASN A 181 -6.22 -18.56 6.27
N VAL A 182 -6.54 -17.98 7.43
CA VAL A 182 -5.63 -18.00 8.60
C VAL A 182 -5.50 -19.40 9.18
N ARG A 183 -6.62 -20.09 9.40
CA ARG A 183 -6.65 -21.45 9.99
C ARG A 183 -5.80 -22.44 9.20
N THR A 184 -5.82 -22.34 7.87
CA THR A 184 -5.10 -23.24 6.94
C THR A 184 -3.78 -22.65 6.45
N SER A 185 -3.30 -21.57 7.08
CA SER A 185 -2.00 -20.97 6.75
C SER A 185 -0.85 -21.82 7.27
N LEU A 186 0.37 -21.52 6.81
CA LEU A 186 1.62 -22.15 7.29
C LEU A 186 1.80 -21.96 8.80
N GLU A 187 1.44 -20.79 9.33
CA GLU A 187 1.56 -20.45 10.74
C GLU A 187 0.35 -20.91 11.58
N GLY A 188 -0.75 -21.33 10.94
CA GLY A 188 -2.03 -21.60 11.60
C GLY A 188 -2.65 -20.33 12.20
N TYR A 189 -3.40 -20.47 13.30
CA TYR A 189 -4.01 -19.34 13.99
C TYR A 189 -3.03 -18.26 14.47
N PRO A 190 -1.79 -18.58 14.92
CA PRO A 190 -0.77 -17.58 15.25
C PRO A 190 -0.50 -16.52 14.17
N ALA A 191 -0.70 -16.82 12.88
CA ALA A 191 -0.59 -15.83 11.80
C ALA A 191 -1.49 -14.61 12.05
N GLY A 192 -2.65 -14.86 12.66
CA GLY A 192 -3.68 -13.89 12.99
C GLY A 192 -3.27 -12.85 14.04
N GLY A 193 -2.22 -13.10 14.82
CA GLY A 193 -1.62 -12.08 15.69
C GLY A 193 -1.05 -10.89 14.92
N SER A 194 -0.66 -11.10 13.66
CA SER A 194 -0.19 -10.05 12.74
C SER A 194 -1.31 -9.48 11.86
N LEU A 195 -2.57 -9.87 12.11
CA LEU A 195 -3.75 -9.40 11.38
C LEU A 195 -4.72 -8.66 12.33
N PRO A 196 -4.33 -7.50 12.88
CA PRO A 196 -5.11 -6.85 13.91
C PRO A 196 -6.36 -6.17 13.34
N TYR A 197 -7.49 -6.87 13.38
CA TYR A 197 -8.83 -6.33 13.24
C TYR A 197 -9.70 -6.75 14.44
N SER A 198 -10.02 -5.81 15.34
CA SER A 198 -10.69 -6.12 16.60
C SER A 198 -12.20 -6.25 16.45
N ILE A 199 -12.84 -7.08 17.29
CA ILE A 199 -14.30 -7.26 17.28
C ILE A 199 -15.02 -5.93 17.56
N GLN A 200 -14.48 -5.10 18.44
CA GLN A 200 -15.05 -3.79 18.81
C GLN A 200 -15.07 -2.80 17.64
N THR A 201 -14.18 -3.00 16.67
CA THR A 201 -14.17 -2.22 15.43
C THR A 201 -15.05 -2.89 14.38
N ALA A 202 -14.95 -4.21 14.25
CA ALA A 202 -15.70 -4.98 13.25
C ALA A 202 -17.21 -4.86 13.39
N GLU A 203 -17.73 -4.99 14.62
CA GLU A 203 -19.17 -4.95 14.90
C GLU A 203 -19.83 -3.62 14.50
N LYS A 204 -19.06 -2.53 14.47
CA LYS A 204 -19.53 -1.19 14.11
C LYS A 204 -19.63 -0.96 12.60
N GLN A 205 -19.12 -1.88 11.79
CA GLN A 205 -18.98 -1.68 10.34
C GLN A 205 -19.15 -2.98 9.54
N ASN A 206 -20.11 -3.83 9.90
CA ASN A 206 -20.40 -5.07 9.17
C ASN A 206 -20.70 -4.85 7.66
N TRP A 207 -21.19 -3.66 7.29
CA TRP A 207 -21.37 -3.26 5.89
C TRP A 207 -20.09 -3.42 5.05
N LEU A 208 -18.92 -3.23 5.69
CA LEU A 208 -17.61 -3.31 5.05
C LEU A 208 -17.29 -4.72 4.57
N HIS A 209 -17.75 -5.76 5.27
CA HIS A 209 -17.37 -7.14 4.99
C HIS A 209 -17.92 -7.63 3.65
N SER A 210 -18.93 -6.96 3.09
CA SER A 210 -19.43 -7.23 1.74
C SER A 210 -18.43 -6.93 0.63
N TYR A 211 -17.40 -6.12 0.93
CA TYR A 211 -16.30 -5.79 0.01
C TYR A 211 -15.13 -6.78 0.09
N PHE A 212 -15.16 -7.75 1.01
CA PHE A 212 -14.00 -8.59 1.31
C PHE A 212 -13.85 -9.78 0.36
N HIS A 213 -12.61 -9.93 -0.08
CA HIS A 213 -12.12 -10.96 -0.97
C HIS A 213 -11.02 -11.75 -0.26
N LYS A 214 -10.95 -13.05 -0.53
CA LYS A 214 -10.02 -13.99 0.09
C LYS A 214 -8.59 -13.64 -0.28
N TRP A 215 -7.66 -14.03 0.59
CA TRP A 215 -6.26 -14.10 0.22
C TRP A 215 -6.02 -15.35 -0.65
N SER A 216 -5.47 -15.14 -1.84
CA SER A 216 -5.00 -16.20 -2.75
C SER A 216 -3.77 -15.69 -3.49
N ALA A 217 -2.71 -16.48 -3.55
CA ALA A 217 -1.46 -16.10 -4.18
C ALA A 217 -0.75 -17.30 -4.80
N GLU A 218 -1.48 -18.10 -5.58
CA GLU A 218 -0.94 -19.22 -6.36
C GLU A 218 0.15 -18.75 -7.33
N THR A 219 -0.01 -17.55 -7.91
CA THR A 219 1.00 -16.93 -8.81
C THR A 219 2.40 -16.85 -8.20
N SER A 220 2.49 -16.74 -6.87
CA SER A 220 3.75 -16.65 -6.12
C SER A 220 3.94 -17.79 -5.11
N GLY A 221 3.08 -18.81 -5.13
CA GLY A 221 3.12 -19.95 -4.20
C GLY A 221 2.88 -19.57 -2.74
N ARG A 222 2.07 -18.53 -2.48
CA ARG A 222 1.94 -17.89 -1.16
C ARG A 222 0.52 -17.84 -0.59
N SER A 223 -0.42 -18.63 -1.12
CA SER A 223 -1.79 -18.70 -0.59
C SER A 223 -1.83 -19.06 0.91
N ASN A 224 -0.89 -19.88 1.39
CA ASN A 224 -0.79 -20.23 2.82
C ASN A 224 0.18 -19.33 3.61
N ALA A 225 0.86 -18.37 2.97
CA ALA A 225 1.73 -17.40 3.63
C ALA A 225 0.96 -16.10 3.87
N MET A 226 0.44 -15.89 5.09
CA MET A 226 -0.49 -14.78 5.36
C MET A 226 0.12 -13.42 5.02
N PRO A 227 -0.68 -12.50 4.45
CA PRO A 227 -0.19 -11.21 4.01
C PRO A 227 0.03 -10.26 5.18
N HIS A 228 1.28 -9.82 5.33
CA HIS A 228 1.62 -8.62 6.08
C HIS A 228 2.07 -7.48 5.16
N ILE A 229 2.23 -7.75 3.86
CA ILE A 229 2.28 -6.73 2.81
C ILE A 229 0.96 -5.94 2.75
N LYS A 230 1.04 -4.66 2.33
CA LYS A 230 -0.12 -3.83 1.98
C LYS A 230 0.10 -3.26 0.59
N THR A 231 -0.89 -3.43 -0.28
CA THR A 231 -0.81 -3.00 -1.67
C THR A 231 -2.11 -2.38 -2.13
N TYR A 232 -2.00 -1.43 -3.06
CA TYR A 232 -3.13 -0.80 -3.72
C TYR A 232 -2.84 -0.71 -5.21
N MET A 233 -3.83 -0.95 -6.05
CA MET A 233 -3.65 -0.88 -7.50
C MET A 233 -4.96 -0.62 -8.25
N ARG A 234 -4.83 -0.36 -9.54
CA ARG A 234 -5.94 -0.07 -10.45
C ARG A 234 -5.92 -0.98 -11.68
N PRO A 235 -6.46 -2.21 -11.59
CA PRO A 235 -6.47 -3.13 -12.73
C PRO A 235 -7.44 -2.70 -13.83
N SER A 236 -7.23 -3.23 -15.03
CA SER A 236 -8.20 -3.23 -16.12
C SER A 236 -9.40 -4.13 -15.80
N PRO A 237 -10.54 -4.00 -16.50
CA PRO A 237 -11.74 -4.80 -16.23
C PRO A 237 -11.52 -6.32 -16.31
N ASP A 238 -10.57 -6.75 -17.16
CA ASP A 238 -10.16 -8.15 -17.35
C ASP A 238 -8.93 -8.54 -16.51
N PHE A 239 -8.44 -7.63 -15.65
CA PHE A 239 -7.26 -7.80 -14.79
C PHE A 239 -5.94 -8.11 -15.52
N SER A 240 -5.87 -7.94 -16.84
CA SER A 240 -4.65 -8.20 -17.62
C SER A 240 -3.62 -7.06 -17.56
N LYS A 241 -4.05 -5.87 -17.13
CA LYS A 241 -3.22 -4.66 -17.01
C LYS A 241 -3.48 -3.95 -15.69
N ILE A 242 -2.55 -3.11 -15.27
CA ILE A 242 -2.73 -2.17 -14.15
C ILE A 242 -2.27 -0.76 -14.56
N ALA A 243 -3.02 0.25 -14.13
CA ALA A 243 -2.71 1.66 -14.38
C ALA A 243 -1.67 2.21 -13.40
N TRP A 244 -1.55 1.61 -12.22
CA TRP A 244 -0.54 1.92 -11.20
C TRP A 244 -0.52 0.83 -10.13
N PHE A 245 0.57 0.78 -9.37
CA PHE A 245 0.73 -0.11 -8.23
C PHE A 245 1.41 0.63 -7.08
N LEU A 246 0.94 0.41 -5.86
CA LEU A 246 1.51 0.95 -4.63
C LEU A 246 1.79 -0.20 -3.67
N VAL A 247 3.00 -0.24 -3.11
CA VAL A 247 3.33 -1.04 -1.92
C VAL A 247 3.67 -0.10 -0.76
N THR A 248 3.10 -0.32 0.41
CA THR A 248 3.15 0.63 1.53
C THR A 248 3.04 -0.08 2.89
N SER A 249 3.34 0.64 3.97
CA SER A 249 2.98 0.24 5.34
C SER A 249 1.51 0.52 5.68
N ALA A 250 0.86 1.43 4.97
CA ALA A 250 -0.48 1.91 5.27
C ALA A 250 -1.56 0.82 5.10
N ASN A 251 -2.18 0.45 6.22
CA ASN A 251 -3.39 -0.39 6.25
C ASN A 251 -4.66 0.40 5.89
N LEU A 252 -5.81 -0.28 5.77
CA LEU A 252 -7.10 0.38 5.54
C LEU A 252 -7.60 1.10 6.80
N SER A 253 -7.08 2.31 7.05
CA SER A 253 -7.45 3.12 8.20
C SER A 253 -7.36 4.63 7.93
N LYS A 254 -8.23 5.40 8.60
CA LYS A 254 -8.17 6.86 8.64
C LYS A 254 -6.88 7.39 9.27
N ALA A 255 -6.30 6.63 10.21
CA ALA A 255 -5.06 7.01 10.90
C ALA A 255 -3.86 7.03 9.94
N ALA A 256 -3.78 6.02 9.06
CA ALA A 256 -2.73 5.85 8.07
C ALA A 256 -2.92 6.78 6.87
N TRP A 257 -4.12 6.80 6.29
CA TRP A 257 -4.39 7.50 5.02
C TRP A 257 -4.80 8.95 5.19
N GLY A 258 -5.30 9.33 6.36
CA GLY A 258 -5.85 10.64 6.66
C GLY A 258 -7.37 10.69 6.55
N ALA A 259 -7.94 11.68 7.23
CA ALA A 259 -9.36 11.97 7.21
C ALA A 259 -9.64 13.47 7.10
N LEU A 260 -10.61 13.86 6.28
CA LEU A 260 -11.02 15.25 6.21
C LEU A 260 -11.72 15.70 7.51
N GLU A 261 -11.33 16.88 8.00
CA GLU A 261 -11.92 17.61 9.12
C GLU A 261 -12.31 19.03 8.64
N LYS A 262 -13.05 19.78 9.49
CA LYS A 262 -13.41 21.19 9.24
C LYS A 262 -14.01 21.42 7.83
N ASN A 263 -15.06 20.66 7.50
CA ASN A 263 -15.76 20.75 6.21
C ASN A 263 -14.84 20.58 4.99
N GLY A 264 -13.85 19.68 5.06
CA GLY A 264 -12.97 19.35 3.93
C GLY A 264 -11.74 20.27 3.76
N THR A 265 -11.59 21.27 4.63
CA THR A 265 -10.47 22.23 4.55
C THR A 265 -9.18 21.70 5.18
N GLN A 266 -9.27 20.67 6.01
CA GLN A 266 -8.13 20.11 6.77
C GLN A 266 -8.06 18.60 6.60
N LEU A 267 -6.88 18.05 6.34
CA LEU A 267 -6.60 16.61 6.34
C LEU A 267 -5.87 16.25 7.64
N MET A 268 -6.43 15.35 8.45
CA MET A 268 -5.85 14.89 9.70
C MET A 268 -5.30 13.47 9.56
N ILE A 269 -4.01 13.30 9.86
CA ILE A 269 -3.29 12.01 9.85
C ILE A 269 -2.76 11.75 11.26
N ARG A 270 -2.77 10.48 11.70
CA ARG A 270 -2.35 10.09 13.05
C ARG A 270 -1.07 9.27 13.09
N SER A 271 -0.68 8.67 11.97
CA SER A 271 0.42 7.70 11.90
C SER A 271 1.52 8.14 10.94
N TYR A 272 2.73 7.63 11.19
CA TYR A 272 3.78 7.61 10.19
C TYR A 272 3.58 6.39 9.28
N GLU A 273 3.54 6.62 7.97
CA GLU A 273 3.46 5.56 6.96
C GLU A 273 4.39 5.88 5.79
N LEU A 274 4.82 4.87 5.05
CA LEU A 274 5.63 5.09 3.86
C LEU A 274 5.42 3.98 2.82
N GLY A 275 5.37 4.38 1.56
CA GLY A 275 5.27 3.48 0.42
C GLY A 275 5.83 4.09 -0.86
N VAL A 276 5.91 3.26 -1.88
CA VAL A 276 6.38 3.66 -3.22
C VAL A 276 5.32 3.35 -4.28
N LEU A 277 5.03 4.35 -5.11
CA LEU A 277 4.08 4.26 -6.21
C LEU A 277 4.82 4.05 -7.53
N PHE A 278 4.45 2.98 -8.22
CA PHE A 278 4.85 2.68 -9.58
C PHE A 278 3.80 3.23 -10.54
N LEU A 279 4.19 4.23 -11.32
CA LEU A 279 3.37 4.78 -12.39
C LEU A 279 3.97 4.41 -13.75
N PRO A 280 3.19 3.88 -14.71
CA PRO A 280 3.67 3.53 -16.04
C PRO A 280 4.46 4.66 -16.73
N SER A 281 4.05 5.91 -16.53
CA SER A 281 4.71 7.09 -17.10
C SER A 281 6.16 7.27 -16.66
N ALA A 282 6.52 6.87 -15.44
CA ALA A 282 7.91 6.89 -14.96
C ALA A 282 8.79 5.82 -15.64
N PHE A 283 8.18 4.89 -16.38
CA PHE A 283 8.84 3.82 -17.14
C PHE A 283 8.62 3.98 -18.66
N GLY A 284 8.05 5.10 -19.11
CA GLY A 284 7.72 5.33 -20.54
C GLY A 284 6.61 4.43 -21.08
N LEU A 285 5.66 4.03 -20.21
CA LEU A 285 4.54 3.15 -20.54
C LEU A 285 3.20 3.84 -20.26
N ASP A 286 2.12 3.35 -20.89
CA ASP A 286 0.75 3.79 -20.58
C ASP A 286 0.10 2.95 -19.46
N ASN A 287 0.48 1.69 -19.36
CA ASN A 287 0.01 0.71 -18.38
C ASN A 287 1.06 -0.38 -18.22
N PHE A 288 1.01 -1.10 -17.10
CA PHE A 288 1.79 -2.32 -16.95
C PHE A 288 0.92 -3.53 -17.31
N LYS A 289 1.50 -4.51 -18.01
CA LYS A 289 0.87 -5.83 -18.14
C LYS A 289 1.04 -6.59 -16.83
N VAL A 290 0.03 -7.33 -16.39
CA VAL A 290 0.15 -8.18 -15.20
C VAL A 290 0.92 -9.44 -15.58
N LYS A 291 1.98 -9.73 -14.83
CA LYS A 291 2.76 -10.96 -14.97
C LYS A 291 1.91 -12.17 -14.59
N GLN A 292 1.87 -13.20 -15.45
CA GLN A 292 1.01 -14.37 -15.25
C GLN A 292 1.47 -15.27 -14.11
N LYS A 293 2.79 -15.40 -13.92
CA LYS A 293 3.40 -16.12 -12.80
C LYS A 293 4.51 -15.27 -12.21
N PHE A 294 4.41 -14.91 -10.93
CA PHE A 294 5.35 -14.00 -10.26
C PHE A 294 6.84 -14.37 -10.50
N PHE A 295 7.17 -15.66 -10.40
CA PHE A 295 8.52 -16.20 -10.56
C PHE A 295 8.88 -16.73 -11.96
N ALA A 296 8.05 -16.54 -12.99
CA ALA A 296 8.44 -16.92 -14.35
C ALA A 296 9.66 -16.11 -14.84
N GLY A 297 10.52 -16.74 -15.64
CA GLY A 297 11.89 -16.30 -15.94
C GLY A 297 12.04 -15.05 -16.84
N SER A 298 13.30 -14.72 -17.11
CA SER A 298 13.84 -13.47 -17.69
C SER A 298 13.54 -13.18 -19.17
N GLN A 299 12.68 -13.97 -19.83
CA GLN A 299 12.27 -13.70 -21.22
C GLN A 299 10.99 -12.86 -21.31
N GLU A 300 10.40 -12.47 -20.19
CA GLU A 300 9.23 -11.58 -20.22
C GLU A 300 9.63 -10.14 -20.57
N PRO A 301 8.85 -9.44 -21.41
CA PRO A 301 9.11 -8.05 -21.76
C PRO A 301 9.20 -7.18 -20.49
N MET A 302 10.14 -6.23 -20.45
CA MET A 302 10.35 -5.31 -19.31
C MET A 302 9.10 -4.52 -18.85
N ALA A 303 7.98 -4.58 -19.61
CA ALA A 303 6.72 -3.89 -19.33
C ALA A 303 5.71 -4.71 -18.48
N THR A 304 6.10 -5.85 -17.90
CA THR A 304 5.25 -6.66 -17.02
C THR A 304 5.49 -6.36 -15.53
N PHE A 305 4.43 -6.11 -14.77
CA PHE A 305 4.49 -5.88 -13.33
C PHE A 305 4.19 -7.16 -12.54
N PRO A 306 5.03 -7.52 -11.54
CA PRO A 306 4.89 -8.75 -10.76
C PRO A 306 3.87 -8.56 -9.62
N VAL A 307 2.57 -8.64 -9.92
CA VAL A 307 1.52 -8.65 -8.89
C VAL A 307 1.66 -9.93 -8.03
N PRO A 308 1.75 -9.84 -6.69
CA PRO A 308 2.16 -10.97 -5.85
C PRO A 308 1.03 -11.93 -5.45
N TYR A 309 -0.21 -11.61 -5.81
CA TYR A 309 -1.42 -12.40 -5.50
C TYR A 309 -2.31 -12.52 -6.73
N ASP A 310 -3.29 -13.42 -6.66
CA ASP A 310 -4.09 -13.80 -7.83
C ASP A 310 -5.14 -12.74 -8.18
N LEU A 311 -5.40 -12.63 -9.49
CA LEU A 311 -6.46 -11.79 -10.05
C LEU A 311 -7.33 -12.61 -11.00
N PRO A 312 -8.66 -12.39 -11.05
CA PRO A 312 -9.43 -11.46 -10.21
C PRO A 312 -9.50 -11.92 -8.73
N PRO A 313 -9.67 -11.00 -7.77
CA PRO A 313 -9.88 -11.37 -6.36
C PRO A 313 -11.15 -12.21 -6.18
N GLU A 314 -11.08 -13.29 -5.39
CA GLU A 314 -12.24 -14.14 -5.10
C GLU A 314 -13.04 -13.59 -3.92
N LEU A 315 -14.33 -13.31 -4.12
CA LEU A 315 -15.21 -12.82 -3.05
C LEU A 315 -15.32 -13.85 -1.91
N TYR A 316 -15.50 -13.39 -0.69
CA TYR A 316 -15.88 -14.26 0.43
C TYR A 316 -17.13 -15.07 0.09
N GLY A 317 -17.12 -16.37 0.43
CA GLY A 317 -18.31 -17.20 0.42
C GLY A 317 -19.27 -16.83 1.56
N SER A 318 -20.51 -17.32 1.50
CA SER A 318 -21.54 -17.00 2.52
C SER A 318 -21.16 -17.41 3.96
N LYS A 319 -20.28 -18.41 4.09
CA LYS A 319 -19.76 -18.91 5.38
C LYS A 319 -18.45 -18.26 5.80
N ASP A 320 -17.76 -17.56 4.90
CA ASP A 320 -16.51 -16.89 5.22
C ASP A 320 -16.76 -15.71 6.17
N ARG A 321 -15.80 -15.47 7.04
CA ARG A 321 -15.76 -14.33 7.95
C ARG A 321 -14.37 -13.73 7.90
N PRO A 322 -14.23 -12.40 8.06
CA PRO A 322 -12.91 -11.82 8.19
C PRO A 322 -12.23 -12.36 9.43
N TRP A 323 -10.90 -12.52 9.37
CA TRP A 323 -10.14 -12.75 10.58
C TRP A 323 -10.32 -11.58 11.57
N ILE A 324 -10.80 -11.90 12.77
CA ILE A 324 -10.90 -11.00 13.91
C ILE A 324 -10.02 -11.57 15.03
N TRP A 325 -8.97 -10.84 15.41
CA TRP A 325 -7.88 -11.42 16.20
C TRP A 325 -8.21 -11.65 17.68
N ASN A 326 -9.19 -10.93 18.24
CA ASN A 326 -9.48 -10.96 19.68
C ASN A 326 -10.82 -11.65 20.03
N ILE A 327 -11.23 -12.63 19.22
CA ILE A 327 -12.33 -13.57 19.55
C ILE A 327 -11.83 -15.01 19.40
N PRO A 328 -12.39 -15.98 20.12
CA PRO A 328 -11.93 -17.36 20.04
C PRO A 328 -12.39 -18.09 18.76
N TYR A 329 -11.53 -18.98 18.24
CA TYR A 329 -11.85 -19.95 17.19
C TYR A 329 -11.56 -21.37 17.71
N VAL A 330 -12.63 -22.04 18.17
CA VAL A 330 -12.55 -23.32 18.90
C VAL A 330 -13.31 -24.47 18.21
N LYS A 331 -13.82 -24.23 17.00
CA LYS A 331 -14.67 -25.20 16.27
C LYS A 331 -13.89 -26.13 15.35
N ALA A 332 -12.71 -25.73 14.89
CA ALA A 332 -11.85 -26.50 14.00
C ALA A 332 -10.39 -26.17 14.33
N PRO A 333 -9.50 -27.17 14.42
CA PRO A 333 -8.09 -26.91 14.63
C PRO A 333 -7.44 -26.23 13.41
N ASP A 334 -6.34 -25.53 13.65
CA ASP A 334 -5.45 -25.03 12.60
C ASP A 334 -4.51 -26.11 12.06
N THR A 335 -3.63 -25.71 11.14
CA THR A 335 -2.57 -26.56 10.54
C THR A 335 -1.68 -27.26 11.58
N HIS A 336 -1.60 -26.75 12.82
CA HIS A 336 -0.76 -27.28 13.89
C HIS A 336 -1.58 -28.01 14.97
N GLY A 337 -2.87 -28.27 14.74
CA GLY A 337 -3.75 -28.94 15.70
C GLY A 337 -4.25 -28.05 16.84
N ASN A 338 -4.03 -26.73 16.77
CA ASN A 338 -4.34 -25.80 17.84
C ASN A 338 -5.65 -25.04 17.60
N MET A 339 -6.23 -24.53 18.68
CA MET A 339 -7.33 -23.58 18.66
C MET A 339 -6.82 -22.17 18.95
N TRP A 340 -7.58 -21.14 18.57
CA TRP A 340 -7.27 -19.76 18.93
C TRP A 340 -8.12 -19.33 20.11
N VAL A 341 -7.48 -18.99 21.23
CA VAL A 341 -8.15 -18.47 22.43
C VAL A 341 -7.35 -17.25 22.91
N PRO A 342 -7.65 -16.05 22.38
CA PRO A 342 -6.96 -14.84 22.78
C PRO A 342 -7.29 -14.51 24.25
N SER A 343 -6.33 -13.91 24.94
CA SER A 343 -6.43 -13.54 26.36
C SER A 343 -7.47 -12.47 26.64
#